data_AF-A0A1V5D789-F1
#
_entry.id   AF-A0A1V5D789-F1
#
_cell.length_a   1.000
_cell.length_b   1.000
_cell.length_c   1.000
_cell.angle_alpha   90.00
_cell.angle_beta   90.00
_cell.angle_gamma   90.00
#
_symmetry.space_group_name_H-M   'P 1'
#
loop_
_entity.id
_entity.type
_entity.pdbx_description
1 polymer ?
#
loop_
_entity_poly.entity_id
_entity_poly.type
_entity_poly.pdbx_seq_one_letter_code
_entity_poly.pdbx_strand_id
1 'polypeptide(L)'
;MRLAARQVFCILSFRRRMLNLLRITSLMVIAVVLSAGCSGRYVSSKNELQFGKPVKAGSQQTLKNALSLSTTQPSKDLAADAEVILVSGYEPSNRAVSGTEAKVVIDRPGSNVLLVLTSYEKMVWQVEATPDTKIKGILASGYKQPVVITTLSTKGYLVSLPYSCTADSGGFQVLLNKLNSWFGIKKVDAFHGSYSVPSCVTISQLDKPHAELTVVGPSPKKPPVNFTFDLATGNHGKAQWSLAGPVDKRNFSYRVPEAVASSPMGDVKYILSSEDLEIVTISGNKKTVAELPPNFPQFSHPTGVAYDTRHNIVTVVSLGGEGFLYRFDAKKKRWIDFRSLREIDIFSLSYDQMLDRYVAWTSSGKLLFINSDGAAMFNRRVVDRLLGVNRFCDVSSSWEIRMTVFPRGNDIALVCISGGVVKGVWYYDVNADTALLTYTSTAAKE
;
A
#
# COMPACT_ATOMS: atom_id res chain seq x y z
N MET A 1 -54.34 46.21 -13.60
CA MET A 1 -54.42 47.21 -12.52
C MET A 1 -54.20 46.47 -11.20
N ARG A 2 -53.09 46.79 -10.51
CA ARG A 2 -52.83 46.78 -9.04
C ARG A 2 -53.41 45.62 -8.20
N LEU A 3 -52.75 44.95 -7.27
CA LEU A 3 -51.43 45.00 -6.61
C LEU A 3 -51.40 43.73 -5.72
N ALA A 4 -50.49 42.78 -5.90
CA ALA A 4 -49.37 42.46 -5.00
C ALA A 4 -49.62 42.50 -3.48
N ALA A 5 -49.58 41.34 -2.80
CA ALA A 5 -48.82 41.08 -1.56
C ALA A 5 -49.07 39.66 -0.98
N ARG A 6 -47.97 39.00 -0.52
CA ARG A 6 -47.87 37.83 0.40
C ARG A 6 -48.27 36.46 -0.21
N GLN A 7 -47.46 35.39 -0.23
CA GLN A 7 -46.29 34.96 0.54
C GLN A 7 -45.46 33.99 -0.34
N VAL A 8 -44.18 34.28 -0.57
CA VAL A 8 -43.17 33.30 -1.01
C VAL A 8 -41.97 33.50 -0.09
N PHE A 9 -41.80 32.61 0.88
CA PHE A 9 -40.67 32.59 1.82
C PHE A 9 -40.48 31.17 2.32
N CYS A 10 -39.65 30.36 1.63
CA CYS A 10 -38.78 29.34 2.24
C CYS A 10 -38.03 28.45 1.22
N ILE A 11 -37.42 29.00 0.16
CA ILE A 11 -36.37 28.26 -0.58
C ILE A 11 -35.34 29.29 -1.05
N LEU A 12 -34.41 29.67 -0.17
CA LEU A 12 -33.14 30.36 -0.48
C LEU A 12 -32.36 30.61 0.83
N SER A 13 -31.90 29.54 1.49
CA SER A 13 -30.99 29.67 2.66
C SER A 13 -30.01 28.50 2.82
N PHE A 14 -29.62 27.82 1.73
CA PHE A 14 -28.63 26.74 1.81
C PHE A 14 -27.48 26.81 0.80
N ARG A 15 -27.33 27.93 0.06
CA ARG A 15 -26.28 28.10 -0.97
C ARG A 15 -25.31 29.27 -0.71
N ARG A 16 -25.13 29.68 0.54
CA ARG A 16 -24.22 30.80 0.90
C ARG A 16 -23.32 30.56 2.12
N ARG A 17 -23.02 29.31 2.45
CA ARG A 17 -22.02 28.90 3.47
C ARG A 17 -21.00 27.89 2.94
N MET A 18 -20.62 27.99 1.67
CA MET A 18 -19.60 27.11 1.07
C MET A 18 -18.59 27.89 0.20
N LEU A 19 -18.23 29.09 0.64
CA LEU A 19 -17.10 29.88 0.12
C LEU A 19 -16.66 30.84 1.24
N ASN A 20 -15.84 30.33 2.17
CA ASN A 20 -14.88 31.06 3.03
C ASN A 20 -14.35 30.15 4.15
N LEU A 21 -13.70 29.05 3.78
CA LEU A 21 -12.80 28.29 4.65
C LEU A 21 -11.70 27.67 3.79
N LEU A 22 -10.99 28.53 3.06
CA LEU A 22 -9.61 28.31 2.66
C LEU A 22 -8.75 29.20 3.56
N ARG A 23 -7.72 28.60 4.18
CA ARG A 23 -6.81 29.13 5.21
C ARG A 23 -7.29 28.93 6.65
N ILE A 24 -6.83 27.83 7.25
CA ILE A 24 -6.07 27.83 8.50
C ILE A 24 -5.35 26.47 8.58
N THR A 25 -4.03 26.56 8.65
CA THR A 25 -3.09 25.51 9.04
C THR A 25 -3.53 24.81 10.33
N SER A 26 -3.53 23.48 10.37
CA SER A 26 -3.63 22.75 11.63
C SER A 26 -2.69 21.56 11.63
N LEU A 27 -1.62 21.72 12.42
CA LEU A 27 -0.97 20.65 13.15
C LEU A 27 -2.05 19.78 13.82
N MET A 28 -2.04 18.48 13.57
CA MET A 28 -2.78 17.53 14.38
C MET A 28 -1.80 16.78 15.27
N VAL A 29 -1.78 17.16 16.54
CA VAL A 29 -1.21 16.38 17.63
C VAL A 29 -2.21 15.28 17.95
N ILE A 30 -1.80 14.02 17.79
CA ILE A 30 -2.57 12.86 18.24
C ILE A 30 -2.32 12.73 19.75
N ALA A 31 -3.30 13.10 20.56
CA ALA A 31 -3.37 12.72 21.97
C ALA A 31 -4.23 11.45 22.05
N VAL A 32 -3.58 10.31 22.32
CA VAL A 32 -4.26 9.06 22.67
C VAL A 32 -4.68 9.16 24.13
N VAL A 33 -5.99 9.20 24.38
CA VAL A 33 -6.58 9.02 25.71
C VAL A 33 -6.85 7.53 25.90
N LEU A 34 -6.03 6.86 26.70
CA LEU A 34 -6.30 5.53 27.24
C LEU A 34 -7.03 5.69 28.57
N SER A 35 -8.33 5.38 28.59
CA SER A 35 -9.07 5.15 29.83
C SER A 35 -9.03 3.65 30.14
N ALA A 36 -8.11 3.25 31.02
CA ALA A 36 -8.19 1.97 31.70
C ALA A 36 -8.56 2.23 33.17
N GLY A 37 -9.76 1.81 33.56
CA GLY A 37 -10.15 1.72 34.96
C GLY A 37 -9.36 0.61 35.63
N CYS A 38 -8.50 0.97 36.58
CA CYS A 38 -7.96 0.08 37.59
C CYS A 38 -8.00 0.80 38.93
N SER A 39 -8.91 0.36 39.78
CA SER A 39 -9.06 0.77 41.18
C SER A 39 -7.89 0.22 42.00
N GLY A 40 -6.78 0.96 42.03
CA GLY A 40 -5.66 0.74 42.94
C GLY A 40 -5.55 1.90 43.93
N ARG A 41 -5.57 1.60 45.23
CA ARG A 41 -5.35 2.59 46.30
C ARG A 41 -3.97 3.25 46.11
N TYR A 42 -3.96 4.54 45.78
CA TYR A 42 -2.74 5.35 45.73
C TYR A 42 -2.30 5.69 47.15
N VAL A 43 -1.21 5.08 47.60
CA VAL A 43 -0.43 5.58 48.75
C VAL A 43 0.49 6.68 48.19
N SER A 44 0.24 7.92 48.61
CA SER A 44 1.04 9.08 48.26
C SER A 44 2.39 9.02 48.98
N SER A 45 3.39 8.38 48.37
CA SER A 45 4.79 8.60 48.73
C SER A 45 5.32 9.79 47.94
N LYS A 46 5.51 10.92 48.63
CA LYS A 46 6.23 12.09 48.12
C LYS A 46 7.72 11.73 47.89
N ASN A 47 8.02 11.04 46.81
CA ASN A 47 9.37 11.01 46.26
C ASN A 47 9.42 12.06 45.15
N GLU A 48 10.06 13.20 45.43
CA GLU A 48 10.42 14.17 44.42
C GLU A 48 11.25 13.49 43.33
N LEU A 49 10.78 13.59 42.09
CA LEU A 49 11.55 13.21 40.90
C LEU A 49 12.81 14.09 40.84
N GLN A 50 13.95 13.55 41.29
CA GLN A 50 15.25 14.18 41.06
C GLN A 50 15.62 13.99 39.59
N PHE A 51 15.42 15.04 38.79
CA PHE A 51 16.03 15.11 37.46
C PHE A 51 17.55 15.24 37.62
N GLY A 52 18.30 14.43 36.87
CA GLY A 52 19.76 14.53 36.82
C GLY A 52 20.22 15.92 36.36
N LYS A 53 21.47 16.28 36.69
CA LYS A 53 22.06 17.58 36.34
C LYS A 53 21.87 17.88 34.84
N PRO A 54 21.54 19.13 34.44
CA PRO A 54 21.43 19.50 33.04
C PRO A 54 22.67 19.10 32.26
N VAL A 55 22.51 18.23 31.27
CA VAL A 55 23.58 17.93 30.31
C VAL A 55 23.65 19.14 29.37
N LYS A 56 24.78 19.87 29.40
CA LYS A 56 25.00 20.96 28.44
C LYS A 56 24.87 20.40 27.03
N ALA A 57 24.08 21.06 26.19
CA ALA A 57 24.03 20.76 24.76
C ALA A 57 25.48 20.79 24.25
N GLY A 58 25.97 19.62 23.81
CA GLY A 58 27.31 19.52 23.26
C GLY A 58 27.46 20.56 22.16
N SER A 59 28.43 21.45 22.31
CA SER A 59 28.86 22.36 21.25
C SER A 59 28.95 21.56 19.95
N GLN A 60 28.35 22.05 18.86
CA GLN A 60 28.47 21.45 17.52
C GLN A 60 29.95 21.20 17.24
N GLN A 61 30.40 19.98 17.48
CA GLN A 61 31.75 19.55 17.19
C GLN A 61 31.84 19.61 15.68
N THR A 62 32.69 20.49 15.16
CA THR A 62 32.92 20.63 13.72
C THR A 62 33.37 19.26 13.22
N LEU A 63 32.46 18.53 12.54
CA LEU A 63 32.74 17.18 12.06
C LEU A 63 33.86 17.31 11.02
N LYS A 64 35.06 16.86 11.40
CA LYS A 64 36.23 16.86 10.52
C LYS A 64 35.88 16.09 9.24
N ASN A 65 36.20 16.65 8.08
CA ASN A 65 35.91 16.06 6.76
C ASN A 65 34.41 15.96 6.41
N ALA A 66 33.55 16.78 7.01
CA ALA A 66 32.18 16.92 6.55
C ALA A 66 32.14 17.45 5.10
N LEU A 67 31.52 16.68 4.21
CA LEU A 67 31.32 17.05 2.82
C LEU A 67 30.22 18.12 2.71
N SER A 68 30.52 19.23 2.04
CA SER A 68 29.50 20.23 1.72
C SER A 68 28.52 19.67 0.69
N LEU A 69 27.24 19.56 1.08
CA LEU A 69 26.19 19.05 0.20
C LEU A 69 25.50 20.21 -0.51
N SER A 70 25.65 20.28 -1.83
CA SER A 70 24.96 21.28 -2.65
C SER A 70 23.46 20.97 -2.74
N THR A 71 22.60 21.98 -2.66
CA THR A 71 21.17 21.86 -2.96
C THR A 71 20.85 22.10 -4.43
N THR A 72 21.85 22.39 -5.26
CA THR A 72 21.65 22.52 -6.70
C THR A 72 21.35 21.16 -7.32
N GLN A 73 20.53 21.17 -8.39
CA GLN A 73 20.25 19.94 -9.11
C GLN A 73 21.57 19.34 -9.66
N PRO A 74 21.83 18.04 -9.45
CA PRO A 74 23.06 17.41 -9.94
C PRO A 74 23.08 17.32 -11.48
N SER A 75 24.28 17.40 -12.08
CA SER A 75 24.45 17.25 -13.54
C SER A 75 24.18 15.81 -13.98
N LYS A 76 23.61 15.63 -15.17
CA LYS A 76 23.40 14.31 -15.79
C LYS A 76 24.70 13.51 -15.93
N ASP A 77 25.82 14.21 -16.16
CA ASP A 77 27.13 13.60 -16.39
C ASP A 77 27.66 12.80 -15.19
N LEU A 78 27.11 13.00 -13.99
CA LEU A 78 27.48 12.23 -12.81
C LEU A 78 27.17 10.74 -12.98
N ALA A 79 26.11 10.42 -13.70
CA ALA A 79 25.68 9.04 -13.94
C ALA A 79 26.25 8.43 -15.24
N ALA A 80 26.83 9.24 -16.12
CA ALA A 80 27.44 8.74 -17.35
C ALA A 80 28.53 7.71 -17.02
N ASP A 81 28.44 6.50 -17.57
CA ASP A 81 29.36 5.38 -17.35
C ASP A 81 29.61 5.04 -15.88
N ALA A 82 28.65 5.34 -15.00
CA ALA A 82 28.74 5.06 -13.57
C ALA A 82 27.88 3.86 -13.17
N GLU A 83 28.43 3.03 -12.28
CA GLU A 83 27.65 2.08 -11.49
C GLU A 83 26.82 2.88 -10.47
N VAL A 84 25.53 2.58 -10.37
CA VAL A 84 24.64 3.26 -9.43
C VAL A 84 24.45 2.39 -8.20
N ILE A 85 25.02 2.81 -7.07
CA ILE A 85 24.98 2.09 -5.80
C ILE A 85 24.04 2.82 -4.84
N LEU A 86 23.06 2.11 -4.29
CA LEU A 86 22.07 2.65 -3.37
C LEU A 86 22.17 1.97 -2.01
N VAL A 87 22.38 2.76 -0.96
CA VAL A 87 22.26 2.34 0.44
C VAL A 87 21.09 3.08 1.06
N SER A 88 20.16 2.34 1.67
CA SER A 88 18.91 2.91 2.15
C SER A 88 18.39 2.24 3.42
N GLY A 89 17.75 3.01 4.28
CA GLY A 89 17.03 2.45 5.42
C GLY A 89 16.22 3.43 6.24
N TYR A 90 15.59 2.92 7.30
CA TYR A 90 14.79 3.76 8.19
C TYR A 90 15.68 4.45 9.22
N GLU A 91 16.56 3.70 9.88
CA GLU A 91 17.35 4.17 11.03
C GLU A 91 18.75 3.55 11.08
N PRO A 92 19.71 4.14 11.81
CA PRO A 92 20.97 3.46 12.11
C PRO A 92 20.77 2.33 13.12
N SER A 93 21.47 1.20 12.94
CA SER A 93 21.45 0.06 13.86
C SER A 93 22.06 0.34 15.23
N ASN A 94 23.04 1.25 15.33
CA ASN A 94 23.75 1.53 16.58
C ASN A 94 23.24 2.79 17.29
N ARG A 95 22.03 2.73 17.86
CA ARG A 95 21.45 3.87 18.60
C ARG A 95 22.16 4.18 19.93
N ALA A 96 22.92 3.23 20.49
CA ALA A 96 23.39 3.27 21.88
C ALA A 96 24.84 3.75 22.08
N VAL A 97 25.68 3.77 21.03
CA VAL A 97 27.11 4.09 21.14
C VAL A 97 27.47 5.22 20.18
N SER A 98 27.65 6.42 20.73
CA SER A 98 28.21 7.63 20.10
C SER A 98 27.62 8.18 18.80
N GLY A 99 26.40 7.81 18.41
CA GLY A 99 25.63 8.59 17.44
C GLY A 99 25.21 7.82 16.20
N THR A 100 24.40 8.49 15.40
CA THR A 100 23.64 8.00 14.25
C THR A 100 24.49 7.64 13.04
N GLU A 101 25.61 6.96 13.24
CA GLU A 101 26.67 6.76 12.24
C GLU A 101 26.54 5.43 11.50
N ALA A 102 26.76 5.46 10.18
CA ALA A 102 27.01 4.27 9.39
C ALA A 102 28.17 4.51 8.42
N LYS A 103 29.07 3.54 8.36
CA LYS A 103 30.18 3.52 7.42
C LYS A 103 29.77 2.82 6.13
N VAL A 104 30.07 3.40 4.98
CA VAL A 104 29.85 2.84 3.66
C VAL A 104 31.18 2.77 2.94
N VAL A 105 31.64 1.56 2.64
CA VAL A 105 32.91 1.28 1.96
C VAL A 105 32.62 0.77 0.55
N ILE A 106 33.07 1.50 -0.47
CA ILE A 106 32.91 1.11 -1.87
C ILE A 106 34.23 0.55 -2.41
N ASP A 107 34.23 -0.74 -2.72
CA ASP A 107 35.39 -1.47 -3.23
C ASP A 107 35.12 -1.92 -4.67
N ARG A 108 35.23 -0.97 -5.59
CA ARG A 108 34.90 -1.15 -7.02
C ARG A 108 36.08 -0.65 -7.85
N PRO A 109 37.25 -1.31 -7.82
CA PRO A 109 38.45 -0.82 -8.48
C PRO A 109 38.25 -0.72 -9.99
N GLY A 110 38.67 0.39 -10.58
CA GLY A 110 38.49 0.70 -12.01
C GLY A 110 37.10 1.25 -12.38
N SER A 111 36.12 1.20 -11.47
CA SER A 111 34.76 1.66 -11.74
C SER A 111 34.54 3.12 -11.37
N ASN A 112 33.66 3.77 -12.13
CA ASN A 112 33.02 5.02 -11.74
C ASN A 112 31.75 4.69 -10.95
N VAL A 113 31.50 5.37 -9.84
CA VAL A 113 30.33 5.11 -8.99
C VAL A 113 29.57 6.40 -8.71
N LEU A 114 28.25 6.33 -8.87
CA LEU A 114 27.30 7.28 -8.29
C LEU A 114 26.68 6.65 -7.05
N LEU A 115 27.03 7.19 -5.87
CA LEU A 115 26.53 6.68 -4.60
C LEU A 115 25.26 7.44 -4.18
N VAL A 116 24.22 6.69 -3.82
CA VAL A 116 22.94 7.22 -3.34
C VAL A 116 22.70 6.73 -1.92
N LEU A 117 22.49 7.66 -0.99
CA LEU A 117 22.31 7.42 0.43
C LEU A 117 20.98 8.00 0.88
N THR A 118 20.07 7.16 1.38
CA THR A 118 18.75 7.64 1.83
C THR A 118 18.38 7.08 3.21
N SER A 119 17.91 7.94 4.11
CA SER A 119 17.42 7.51 5.43
C SER A 119 16.13 8.22 5.87
N TYR A 120 15.31 7.60 6.72
CA TYR A 120 14.24 8.35 7.39
C TYR A 120 14.81 9.18 8.54
N GLU A 121 15.44 8.52 9.51
CA GLU A 121 16.08 9.18 10.64
C GLU A 121 17.36 9.91 10.25
N LYS A 122 17.83 10.77 11.17
CA LYS A 122 19.10 11.49 10.98
C LYS A 122 20.21 10.45 10.92
N MET A 123 21.05 10.54 9.88
CA MET A 123 22.23 9.70 9.74
C MET A 123 23.48 10.53 9.42
N VAL A 124 24.59 10.07 9.97
CA VAL A 124 25.95 10.53 9.64
C VAL A 124 26.60 9.39 8.85
N TRP A 125 26.79 9.63 7.56
CA TRP A 125 27.36 8.66 6.62
C TRP A 125 28.85 8.86 6.51
N GLN A 126 29.66 7.89 6.95
CA GLN A 126 31.10 7.89 6.70
C GLN A 126 31.37 7.14 5.40
N VAL A 127 31.83 7.82 4.36
CA VAL A 127 32.03 7.22 3.04
C VAL A 127 33.51 7.06 2.73
N GLU A 128 33.91 5.83 2.41
CA GLU A 128 35.24 5.44 1.97
C GLU A 128 35.17 4.69 0.65
N ALA A 129 36.26 4.74 -0.12
CA ALA A 129 36.40 3.99 -1.35
C ALA A 129 37.84 3.46 -1.48
N THR A 130 38.02 2.31 -2.14
CA THR A 130 39.36 1.82 -2.46
C THR A 130 40.08 2.74 -3.46
N PRO A 131 41.42 2.76 -3.49
CA PRO A 131 42.19 3.75 -4.26
C PRO A 131 41.80 3.89 -5.75
N ASP A 132 41.44 2.77 -6.39
CA ASP A 132 41.09 2.74 -7.82
C ASP A 132 39.58 2.90 -8.07
N THR A 133 38.78 3.17 -7.04
CA THR A 133 37.34 3.42 -7.16
C THR A 133 37.07 4.91 -7.24
N LYS A 134 36.43 5.34 -8.33
CA LYS A 134 36.12 6.75 -8.55
C LYS A 134 34.67 7.07 -8.19
N ILE A 135 34.46 7.67 -7.02
CA ILE A 135 33.15 8.21 -6.65
C ILE A 135 32.90 9.52 -7.43
N LYS A 136 32.05 9.48 -8.46
CA LYS A 136 31.72 10.66 -9.29
C LYS A 136 30.86 11.67 -8.54
N GLY A 137 30.01 11.20 -7.62
CA GLY A 137 29.22 12.03 -6.74
C GLY A 137 28.49 11.22 -5.67
N ILE A 138 28.07 11.91 -4.61
CA ILE A 138 27.29 11.36 -3.51
C ILE A 138 25.96 12.12 -3.44
N LEU A 139 24.85 11.41 -3.63
CA LEU A 139 23.51 11.92 -3.41
C LEU A 139 23.06 11.50 -2.02
N ALA A 140 22.80 12.45 -1.13
CA ALA A 140 22.30 12.18 0.20
C ALA A 140 20.89 12.74 0.37
N SER A 141 20.00 11.93 0.94
CA SER A 141 18.63 12.33 1.26
C SER A 141 18.21 11.80 2.62
N GLY A 142 17.34 12.54 3.29
CA GLY A 142 16.61 11.98 4.43
C GLY A 142 15.53 12.90 4.93
N TYR A 143 14.60 12.35 5.72
CA TYR A 143 13.55 13.16 6.35
C TYR A 143 14.16 14.11 7.38
N LYS A 144 15.15 13.64 8.15
CA LYS A 144 16.10 14.51 8.87
C LYS A 144 17.35 14.71 8.01
N GLN A 145 17.89 15.93 8.05
CA GLN A 145 19.03 16.30 7.20
C GLN A 145 20.24 15.38 7.46
N PRO A 146 20.73 14.65 6.44
CA PRO A 146 21.88 13.77 6.59
C PRO A 146 23.18 14.58 6.65
N VAL A 147 24.21 13.96 7.24
CA VAL A 147 25.60 14.45 7.17
C VAL A 147 26.43 13.40 6.45
N VAL A 148 27.34 13.83 5.58
CA VAL A 148 28.29 12.94 4.91
C VAL A 148 29.70 13.34 5.34
N ILE A 149 30.50 12.39 5.78
CA ILE A 149 31.90 12.55 6.15
C ILE A 149 32.73 11.72 5.17
N THR A 150 33.69 12.33 4.49
CA THR A 150 34.57 11.61 3.57
C THR A 150 35.86 12.38 3.30
N THR A 151 36.96 11.65 3.06
CA THR A 151 38.23 12.20 2.58
C THR A 151 38.35 12.16 1.06
N LEU A 152 37.34 11.60 0.37
CA LEU A 152 37.34 11.47 -1.08
C LEU A 152 37.16 12.84 -1.74
N SER A 153 37.91 13.09 -2.81
CA SER A 153 37.72 14.27 -3.65
C SER A 153 36.51 14.05 -4.57
N THR A 154 35.32 14.35 -4.07
CA THR A 154 34.05 14.16 -4.79
C THR A 154 33.04 15.25 -4.47
N LYS A 155 31.96 15.33 -5.28
CA LYS A 155 30.87 16.30 -5.09
C LYS A 155 29.73 15.66 -4.31
N GLY A 156 29.21 16.39 -3.31
CA GLY A 156 28.05 16.00 -2.53
C GLY A 156 26.80 16.80 -2.91
N TYR A 157 25.64 16.14 -2.91
CA TYR A 157 24.35 16.76 -3.22
C TYR A 157 23.31 16.37 -2.17
N LEU A 158 22.62 17.36 -1.63
CA LEU A 158 21.44 17.18 -0.79
C LEU A 158 20.22 17.14 -1.70
N VAL A 159 19.60 15.98 -1.83
CA VAL A 159 18.46 15.74 -2.73
C VAL A 159 17.20 15.34 -1.96
N SER A 160 16.05 15.40 -2.61
CA SER A 160 14.78 14.88 -2.09
C SER A 160 14.42 13.55 -2.76
N LEU A 161 14.84 12.44 -2.15
CA LEU A 161 14.52 11.08 -2.54
C LEU A 161 13.84 10.38 -1.34
N PRO A 162 12.82 9.54 -1.58
CA PRO A 162 12.32 8.68 -0.50
C PRO A 162 13.41 7.66 -0.12
N TYR A 163 13.29 7.08 1.07
CA TYR A 163 14.06 5.89 1.45
C TYR A 163 13.28 4.63 1.08
N SER A 164 13.96 3.48 1.05
CA SER A 164 13.32 2.18 0.88
C SER A 164 14.13 1.08 1.56
N CYS A 165 13.46 0.18 2.26
CA CYS A 165 14.10 -1.00 2.85
C CYS A 165 14.17 -2.19 1.87
N THR A 166 13.38 -2.18 0.81
CA THR A 166 13.27 -3.28 -0.17
C THR A 166 13.29 -2.74 -1.61
N ALA A 167 13.76 -3.55 -2.56
CA ALA A 167 13.78 -3.20 -3.98
C ALA A 167 12.38 -3.30 -4.63
N ASP A 168 11.52 -4.14 -4.06
CA ASP A 168 10.11 -4.18 -4.38
C ASP A 168 9.37 -3.32 -3.36
N SER A 169 9.30 -2.00 -3.59
CA SER A 169 8.45 -1.08 -2.82
C SER A 169 8.06 0.14 -3.68
N GLY A 170 6.93 0.76 -3.35
CA GLY A 170 6.51 2.02 -3.97
C GLY A 170 7.52 3.14 -3.76
N GLY A 171 8.12 3.23 -2.57
CA GLY A 171 9.20 4.19 -2.27
C GLY A 171 10.42 3.99 -3.16
N PHE A 172 10.84 2.75 -3.37
CA PHE A 172 11.93 2.42 -4.28
C PHE A 172 11.61 2.78 -5.73
N GLN A 173 10.39 2.51 -6.18
CA GLN A 173 9.94 2.90 -7.52
C GLN A 173 9.96 4.43 -7.72
N VAL A 174 9.49 5.20 -6.72
CA VAL A 174 9.54 6.66 -6.76
C VAL A 174 10.99 7.16 -6.80
N LEU A 175 11.89 6.55 -6.02
CA LEU A 175 13.32 6.84 -6.06
C LEU A 175 13.89 6.58 -7.46
N LEU A 176 13.67 5.39 -8.03
CA LEU A 176 14.17 5.05 -9.36
C LEU A 176 13.62 5.98 -10.45
N ASN A 177 12.33 6.33 -10.40
CA ASN A 177 11.73 7.27 -11.35
C ASN A 177 12.38 8.66 -11.26
N LYS A 178 12.69 9.14 -10.05
CA LYS A 178 13.43 10.39 -9.86
C LYS A 178 14.84 10.30 -10.43
N LEU A 179 15.60 9.24 -10.11
CA LEU A 179 16.93 9.02 -10.68
C LEU A 179 16.90 8.94 -12.21
N ASN A 180 15.92 8.24 -12.79
CA ASN A 180 15.72 8.19 -14.24
C ASN A 180 15.43 9.58 -14.83
N SER A 181 14.58 10.38 -14.19
CA SER A 181 14.26 11.73 -14.65
C SER A 181 15.46 12.67 -14.63
N TRP A 182 16.33 12.54 -13.62
CA TRP A 182 17.50 13.39 -13.46
C TRP A 182 18.64 12.93 -14.35
N PHE A 183 18.90 11.63 -14.43
CA PHE A 183 20.14 11.09 -14.97
C PHE A 183 19.95 10.14 -16.16
N GLY A 184 18.72 9.73 -16.49
CA GLY A 184 18.45 8.67 -17.46
C GLY A 184 18.78 7.26 -16.94
N ILE A 185 18.98 7.11 -15.62
CA ILE A 185 19.27 5.84 -14.96
C ILE A 185 18.06 4.91 -15.05
N LYS A 186 18.21 3.77 -15.72
CA LYS A 186 17.14 2.76 -15.88
C LYS A 186 17.16 1.68 -14.79
N LYS A 187 18.24 1.56 -14.03
CA LYS A 187 18.44 0.56 -12.98
C LYS A 187 19.43 1.02 -11.92
N VAL A 188 19.39 0.43 -10.74
CA VAL A 188 20.52 0.45 -9.80
C VAL A 188 21.32 -0.85 -9.96
N ASP A 189 22.63 -0.77 -9.75
CA ASP A 189 23.55 -1.89 -9.92
C ASP A 189 23.84 -2.62 -8.60
N ALA A 190 23.71 -1.94 -7.47
CA ALA A 190 23.72 -2.54 -6.14
C ALA A 190 22.74 -1.83 -5.21
N PHE A 191 21.97 -2.59 -4.43
CA PHE A 191 21.01 -2.08 -3.47
C PHE A 191 21.14 -2.74 -2.10
N HIS A 192 21.49 -1.93 -1.09
CA HIS A 192 21.56 -2.33 0.31
C HIS A 192 20.46 -1.61 1.10
N GLY A 193 19.27 -2.20 1.09
CA GLY A 193 18.10 -1.74 1.85
C GLY A 193 17.93 -2.50 3.18
N SER A 194 17.61 -1.79 4.26
CA SER A 194 17.28 -2.42 5.55
C SER A 194 16.46 -1.48 6.44
N TYR A 195 15.67 -2.01 7.37
CA TYR A 195 15.02 -1.15 8.37
C TYR A 195 16.08 -0.43 9.21
N SER A 196 16.97 -1.19 9.83
CA SER A 196 18.12 -0.66 10.55
C SER A 196 19.39 -0.82 9.73
N VAL A 197 19.94 0.28 9.23
CA VAL A 197 21.18 0.33 8.46
C VAL A 197 22.34 -0.17 9.33
N PRO A 198 23.09 -1.20 8.89
CA PRO A 198 24.27 -1.68 9.61
C PRO A 198 25.29 -0.58 9.87
N SER A 199 26.04 -0.68 10.96
CA SER A 199 27.11 0.28 11.30
C SER A 199 28.21 0.33 10.25
N CYS A 200 28.39 -0.73 9.46
CA CYS A 200 29.27 -0.78 8.30
C CYS A 200 28.60 -1.56 7.16
N VAL A 201 28.61 -0.99 5.95
CA VAL A 201 28.16 -1.61 4.71
C VAL A 201 29.33 -1.59 3.73
N THR A 202 29.80 -2.75 3.30
CA THR A 202 30.86 -2.88 2.29
C THR A 202 30.29 -3.42 1.00
N ILE A 203 30.59 -2.75 -0.11
CA ILE A 203 30.04 -3.05 -1.43
C ILE A 203 31.20 -3.29 -2.38
N SER A 204 31.58 -4.56 -2.53
CA SER A 204 32.65 -5.01 -3.42
C SER A 204 32.15 -5.62 -4.74
N GLN A 205 30.87 -5.97 -4.79
CA GLN A 205 30.22 -6.61 -5.93
C GLN A 205 28.90 -5.92 -6.25
N LEU A 206 28.50 -6.01 -7.52
CA LEU A 206 27.17 -5.61 -7.97
C LEU A 206 26.17 -6.72 -7.70
N ASP A 207 24.91 -6.34 -7.54
CA ASP A 207 23.83 -7.29 -7.47
C ASP A 207 23.69 -8.00 -8.82
N LYS A 208 23.22 -9.25 -8.78
CA LYS A 208 22.82 -9.96 -10.00
C LYS A 208 21.69 -9.16 -10.68
N PRO A 209 21.57 -9.21 -12.02
CA PRO A 209 20.46 -8.56 -12.70
C PRO A 209 19.10 -9.04 -12.15
N HIS A 210 18.40 -8.12 -11.49
CA HIS A 210 17.08 -8.33 -10.92
C HIS A 210 16.11 -7.31 -11.49
N ALA A 211 14.92 -7.76 -11.91
CA ALA A 211 13.93 -6.87 -12.50
C ALA A 211 13.46 -5.81 -11.49
N GLU A 212 13.46 -6.15 -10.20
CA GLU A 212 13.15 -5.27 -9.08
C GLU A 212 14.17 -4.14 -8.89
N LEU A 213 15.34 -4.19 -9.51
CA LEU A 213 16.32 -3.10 -9.49
C LEU A 213 16.16 -2.13 -10.67
N THR A 214 15.17 -2.36 -11.54
CA THR A 214 14.91 -1.54 -12.73
C THR A 214 13.68 -0.64 -12.57
N VAL A 215 13.66 0.46 -13.33
CA VAL A 215 12.51 1.38 -13.43
C VAL A 215 11.27 0.65 -13.92
N VAL A 216 11.43 -0.31 -14.83
CA VAL A 216 10.31 -1.06 -15.43
C VAL A 216 9.72 -2.06 -14.43
N GLY A 217 10.58 -2.74 -13.66
CA GLY A 217 10.16 -3.78 -12.73
C GLY A 217 10.01 -5.16 -13.38
N PRO A 218 9.41 -6.11 -12.65
CA PRO A 218 9.13 -7.44 -13.19
C PRO A 218 8.20 -7.37 -14.38
N SER A 219 8.58 -8.03 -15.48
CA SER A 219 7.75 -8.12 -16.67
C SER A 219 6.66 -9.19 -16.48
N PRO A 220 5.42 -8.92 -16.93
CA PRO A 220 4.38 -9.93 -16.96
C PRO A 220 4.76 -11.13 -17.82
N LYS A 221 4.32 -12.32 -17.41
CA LYS A 221 4.46 -13.54 -18.19
C LYS A 221 3.10 -14.01 -18.70
N LYS A 222 3.11 -14.76 -19.81
CA LYS A 222 1.89 -15.37 -20.35
C LYS A 222 1.26 -16.29 -19.28
N PRO A 223 -0.04 -16.15 -18.99
CA PRO A 223 -0.70 -17.02 -18.01
C PRO A 223 -0.75 -18.46 -18.55
N PRO A 224 -0.61 -19.48 -17.67
CA PRO A 224 -0.66 -20.90 -18.07
C PRO A 224 -2.09 -21.35 -18.42
N VAL A 225 -3.09 -20.67 -17.86
CA VAL A 225 -4.51 -20.87 -18.15
C VAL A 225 -5.11 -19.59 -18.71
N ASN A 226 -6.24 -19.70 -19.40
CA ASN A 226 -6.97 -18.53 -19.87
C ASN A 226 -8.40 -18.58 -19.32
N PHE A 227 -8.71 -17.63 -18.44
CA PHE A 227 -10.09 -17.38 -18.05
C PHE A 227 -10.37 -15.90 -17.93
N THR A 228 -11.66 -15.56 -18.05
CA THR A 228 -12.16 -14.21 -17.95
C THR A 228 -12.93 -14.00 -16.65
N PHE A 229 -12.94 -12.74 -16.21
CA PHE A 229 -13.66 -12.28 -15.04
C PHE A 229 -14.16 -10.84 -15.28
N ASP A 230 -15.14 -10.40 -14.51
CA ASP A 230 -15.73 -9.07 -14.66
C ASP A 230 -15.25 -8.14 -13.54
N LEU A 231 -14.66 -7.01 -13.92
CA LEU A 231 -14.38 -5.92 -12.98
C LEU A 231 -15.56 -4.94 -12.92
N ALA A 232 -15.90 -4.50 -11.70
CA ALA A 232 -16.88 -3.44 -11.50
C ALA A 232 -16.31 -2.08 -11.92
N THR A 233 -17.03 -1.37 -12.78
CA THR A 233 -16.64 -0.04 -13.24
C THR A 233 -17.18 1.07 -12.33
N GLY A 234 -16.69 2.30 -12.49
CA GLY A 234 -17.08 3.48 -11.72
C GLY A 234 -18.59 3.77 -11.76
N ASN A 235 -19.24 3.45 -12.88
CA ASN A 235 -20.68 3.56 -13.10
C ASN A 235 -21.47 2.27 -12.76
N HIS A 236 -20.89 1.35 -12.00
CA HIS A 236 -21.50 0.07 -11.63
C HIS A 236 -21.85 -0.84 -12.82
N GLY A 237 -21.19 -0.65 -13.95
CA GLY A 237 -21.17 -1.59 -15.05
C GLY A 237 -20.15 -2.71 -14.79
N LYS A 238 -19.99 -3.57 -15.79
CA LYS A 238 -18.99 -4.64 -15.80
C LYS A 238 -18.07 -4.43 -16.99
N ALA A 239 -16.78 -4.61 -16.77
CA ALA A 239 -15.77 -4.67 -17.81
C ALA A 239 -15.13 -6.04 -17.77
N GLN A 240 -15.11 -6.73 -18.91
CA GLN A 240 -14.54 -8.06 -19.00
C GLN A 240 -13.01 -7.98 -19.06
N TRP A 241 -12.37 -8.78 -18.22
CA TRP A 241 -10.93 -8.91 -18.08
C TRP A 241 -10.52 -10.37 -18.25
N SER A 242 -9.26 -10.57 -18.61
CA SER A 242 -8.56 -11.85 -18.56
C SER A 242 -7.32 -11.70 -17.68
N LEU A 243 -6.64 -12.82 -17.42
CA LEU A 243 -5.34 -12.78 -16.74
C LEU A 243 -4.29 -11.93 -17.49
N ALA A 244 -4.41 -11.77 -18.81
CA ALA A 244 -3.48 -10.99 -19.62
C ALA A 244 -3.85 -9.50 -19.74
N GLY A 245 -4.96 -9.05 -19.14
CA GLY A 245 -5.42 -7.67 -19.22
C GLY A 245 -6.89 -7.54 -19.67
N PRO A 246 -7.34 -6.30 -19.99
CA PRO A 246 -8.72 -6.05 -20.37
C PRO A 246 -9.03 -6.74 -21.71
N VAL A 247 -10.17 -7.44 -21.78
CA VAL A 247 -10.63 -8.05 -23.04
C VAL A 247 -11.13 -6.98 -23.99
N ASP A 248 -11.73 -5.93 -23.44
CA ASP A 248 -12.20 -4.76 -24.14
C ASP A 248 -11.21 -3.59 -23.98
N LYS A 249 -10.81 -2.95 -25.08
CA LYS A 249 -9.85 -1.83 -25.07
C LYS A 249 -10.45 -0.50 -24.59
N ARG A 250 -11.72 -0.46 -24.18
CA ARG A 250 -12.33 0.72 -23.57
C ARG A 250 -11.66 1.07 -22.23
N ASN A 251 -11.41 2.37 -22.05
CA ASN A 251 -10.89 2.90 -20.80
C ASN A 251 -12.02 3.04 -19.77
N PHE A 252 -11.99 2.20 -18.74
CA PHE A 252 -12.87 2.32 -17.59
C PHE A 252 -12.10 2.82 -16.37
N SER A 253 -12.77 3.63 -15.55
CA SER A 253 -12.40 3.77 -14.14
C SER A 253 -13.00 2.59 -13.40
N TYR A 254 -12.20 1.90 -12.60
CA TYR A 254 -12.61 0.73 -11.82
C TYR A 254 -12.87 1.11 -10.37
N ARG A 255 -13.78 0.40 -9.72
CA ARG A 255 -13.96 0.52 -8.27
C ARG A 255 -13.11 -0.54 -7.57
N VAL A 256 -12.54 -0.16 -6.43
CA VAL A 256 -11.97 -1.12 -5.48
C VAL A 256 -13.15 -1.98 -4.95
N PRO A 257 -12.99 -3.30 -4.89
CA PRO A 257 -14.10 -4.26 -4.96
C PRO A 257 -14.75 -4.53 -3.59
N GLU A 258 -15.43 -3.56 -2.99
CA GLU A 258 -15.78 -3.75 -1.56
C GLU A 258 -17.24 -3.53 -1.22
N ALA A 259 -18.07 -3.16 -2.19
CA ALA A 259 -19.42 -2.74 -1.86
C ALA A 259 -20.50 -3.09 -2.88
N VAL A 260 -20.25 -3.95 -3.89
CA VAL A 260 -21.31 -4.31 -4.84
C VAL A 260 -21.23 -5.77 -5.27
N ALA A 261 -22.33 -6.50 -5.11
CA ALA A 261 -22.59 -7.75 -5.82
C ALA A 261 -23.84 -7.59 -6.69
N SER A 262 -23.95 -8.38 -7.76
CA SER A 262 -25.11 -8.36 -8.66
C SER A 262 -25.75 -9.73 -8.72
N SER A 263 -27.08 -9.78 -8.87
CA SER A 263 -27.78 -11.00 -9.24
C SER A 263 -27.25 -11.56 -10.58
N PRO A 264 -27.44 -12.86 -10.87
CA PRO A 264 -27.01 -13.46 -12.13
C PRO A 264 -27.57 -12.75 -13.37
N MET A 265 -28.82 -12.28 -13.28
CA MET A 265 -29.50 -11.56 -14.36
C MET A 265 -29.12 -10.07 -14.41
N GLY A 266 -28.40 -9.57 -13.40
CA GLY A 266 -27.97 -8.18 -13.31
C GLY A 266 -29.11 -7.19 -13.03
N ASP A 267 -30.32 -7.65 -12.77
CA ASP A 267 -31.52 -6.83 -12.49
C ASP A 267 -31.56 -6.29 -11.06
N VAL A 268 -30.80 -6.90 -10.14
CA VAL A 268 -30.68 -6.51 -8.73
C VAL A 268 -29.22 -6.35 -8.35
N LYS A 269 -28.91 -5.26 -7.66
CA LYS A 269 -27.61 -4.97 -7.06
C LYS A 269 -27.73 -4.98 -5.54
N TYR A 270 -26.71 -5.52 -4.90
CA TYR A 270 -26.52 -5.59 -3.46
C TYR A 270 -25.34 -4.70 -3.12
N ILE A 271 -25.60 -3.56 -2.51
CA ILE A 271 -24.64 -2.50 -2.29
C ILE A 271 -24.37 -2.34 -0.80
N LEU A 272 -23.12 -2.37 -0.37
CA LEU A 272 -22.76 -2.08 1.01
C LEU A 272 -22.70 -0.56 1.21
N SER A 273 -23.44 -0.07 2.20
CA SER A 273 -23.28 1.27 2.75
C SER A 273 -22.35 1.21 3.98
N SER A 274 -22.20 2.31 4.73
CA SER A 274 -21.42 2.29 5.97
C SER A 274 -21.98 1.36 7.04
N GLU A 275 -23.30 1.12 7.02
CA GLU A 275 -24.03 0.43 8.10
C GLU A 275 -25.04 -0.61 7.59
N ASP A 276 -25.31 -0.67 6.29
CA ASP A 276 -26.40 -1.47 5.73
C ASP A 276 -26.02 -2.27 4.48
N LEU A 277 -26.86 -3.26 4.17
CA LEU A 277 -26.93 -3.91 2.86
C LEU A 277 -28.13 -3.33 2.11
N GLU A 278 -27.84 -2.53 1.09
CA GLU A 278 -28.84 -1.93 0.20
C GLU A 278 -29.14 -2.86 -0.97
N ILE A 279 -30.42 -3.06 -1.27
CA ILE A 279 -30.89 -3.81 -2.42
C ILE A 279 -31.49 -2.83 -3.42
N VAL A 280 -30.92 -2.78 -4.62
CA VAL A 280 -31.31 -1.84 -5.67
C VAL A 280 -31.79 -2.61 -6.90
N THR A 281 -33.06 -2.44 -7.26
CA THR A 281 -33.62 -2.96 -8.52
C THR A 281 -33.37 -1.98 -9.65
N ILE A 282 -32.70 -2.41 -10.72
CA ILE A 282 -32.25 -1.53 -11.80
C ILE A 282 -33.43 -0.94 -12.59
N SER A 283 -34.46 -1.74 -12.89
CA SER A 283 -35.58 -1.34 -13.76
C SER A 283 -36.50 -0.27 -13.18
N GLY A 284 -36.44 0.00 -11.88
CA GLY A 284 -37.26 1.02 -11.21
C GLY A 284 -36.49 1.99 -10.33
N ASN A 285 -35.15 1.88 -10.29
CA ASN A 285 -34.29 2.58 -9.33
C ASN A 285 -34.80 2.51 -7.87
N LYS A 286 -35.49 1.42 -7.53
CA LYS A 286 -36.07 1.21 -6.21
C LYS A 286 -34.97 0.70 -5.29
N LYS A 287 -34.73 1.42 -4.21
CA LYS A 287 -33.78 1.07 -3.15
C LYS A 287 -34.53 0.63 -1.91
N THR A 288 -34.11 -0.50 -1.34
CA THR A 288 -34.59 -1.01 -0.05
C THR A 288 -33.40 -1.45 0.78
N VAL A 289 -33.52 -1.41 2.12
CA VAL A 289 -32.49 -1.89 3.04
C VAL A 289 -32.86 -3.28 3.55
N ALA A 290 -31.88 -4.19 3.63
CA ALA A 290 -32.06 -5.49 4.25
C ALA A 290 -31.82 -5.39 5.77
N GLU A 291 -32.84 -4.99 6.53
CA GLU A 291 -32.75 -4.83 7.98
C GLU A 291 -32.26 -6.10 8.68
N LEU A 292 -31.25 -5.95 9.54
CA LEU A 292 -30.72 -7.05 10.35
C LEU A 292 -31.73 -7.42 11.45
N PRO A 293 -31.94 -8.72 11.72
CA PRO A 293 -32.73 -9.14 12.87
C PRO A 293 -32.10 -8.65 14.19
N PRO A 294 -32.89 -8.40 15.25
CA PRO A 294 -32.35 -7.89 16.52
C PRO A 294 -31.30 -8.77 17.20
N ASN A 295 -31.27 -10.07 16.87
CA ASN A 295 -30.31 -11.03 17.41
C ASN A 295 -29.03 -11.15 16.55
N PHE A 296 -28.90 -10.37 15.49
CA PHE A 296 -27.68 -10.32 14.67
C PHE A 296 -26.76 -9.21 15.18
N PRO A 297 -25.43 -9.40 15.14
CA PRO A 297 -24.50 -8.31 15.37
C PRO A 297 -24.70 -7.25 14.29
N GLN A 298 -24.77 -5.98 14.70
CA GLN A 298 -24.84 -4.86 13.77
C GLN A 298 -23.61 -4.84 12.85
N PHE A 299 -23.75 -4.30 11.65
CA PHE A 299 -22.60 -4.06 10.81
C PHE A 299 -21.65 -3.07 11.47
N SER A 300 -20.38 -3.45 11.51
CA SER A 300 -19.27 -2.54 11.76
C SER A 300 -18.42 -2.57 10.49
N HIS A 301 -18.40 -1.48 9.72
CA HIS A 301 -17.57 -1.35 8.51
C HIS A 301 -17.65 -2.57 7.55
N PRO A 302 -18.79 -2.80 6.88
CA PRO A 302 -18.88 -3.87 5.89
C PRO A 302 -17.91 -3.62 4.71
N THR A 303 -17.17 -4.65 4.30
CA THR A 303 -16.05 -4.51 3.33
C THR A 303 -16.07 -5.48 2.18
N GLY A 304 -16.92 -6.49 2.21
CA GLY A 304 -17.00 -7.44 1.12
C GLY A 304 -18.40 -7.97 0.95
N VAL A 305 -18.84 -8.09 -0.30
CA VAL A 305 -20.11 -8.70 -0.64
C VAL A 305 -19.93 -9.60 -1.86
N ALA A 306 -20.47 -10.82 -1.79
CA ALA A 306 -20.45 -11.78 -2.88
C ALA A 306 -21.83 -12.38 -3.10
N TYR A 307 -22.18 -12.67 -4.36
CA TYR A 307 -23.40 -13.37 -4.71
C TYR A 307 -23.05 -14.84 -5.03
N ASP A 308 -23.55 -15.76 -4.21
CA ASP A 308 -23.57 -17.18 -4.48
C ASP A 308 -24.69 -17.48 -5.50
N THR A 309 -24.28 -17.70 -6.74
CA THR A 309 -25.18 -17.94 -7.87
C THR A 309 -25.86 -19.31 -7.81
N ARG A 310 -25.32 -20.26 -7.04
CA ARG A 310 -25.85 -21.62 -6.92
C ARG A 310 -26.97 -21.68 -5.89
N HIS A 311 -26.80 -21.01 -4.76
CA HIS A 311 -27.73 -21.04 -3.64
C HIS A 311 -28.62 -19.80 -3.54
N ASN A 312 -28.38 -18.77 -4.35
CA ASN A 312 -29.05 -17.47 -4.27
C ASN A 312 -28.83 -16.82 -2.90
N ILE A 313 -27.59 -16.87 -2.41
CA ILE A 313 -27.18 -16.28 -1.13
C ILE A 313 -26.30 -15.06 -1.42
N VAL A 314 -26.60 -13.94 -0.78
CA VAL A 314 -25.69 -12.80 -0.71
C VAL A 314 -24.94 -12.90 0.60
N THR A 315 -23.62 -12.99 0.50
CA THR A 315 -22.73 -13.06 1.65
C THR A 315 -22.07 -11.72 1.85
N VAL A 316 -22.12 -11.20 3.08
CA VAL A 316 -21.52 -9.92 3.48
C VAL A 316 -20.47 -10.20 4.54
N VAL A 317 -19.32 -9.52 4.48
CA VAL A 317 -18.30 -9.55 5.54
C VAL A 317 -18.07 -8.15 6.10
N SER A 318 -17.83 -8.08 7.41
CA SER A 318 -17.59 -6.85 8.17
C SER A 318 -16.23 -6.87 8.87
N LEU A 319 -15.71 -5.67 9.15
CA LEU A 319 -14.42 -5.44 9.83
C LEU A 319 -14.59 -4.84 11.22
N GLY A 320 -13.54 -4.92 12.03
CA GLY A 320 -13.47 -4.26 13.33
C GLY A 320 -13.93 -5.15 14.47
N GLY A 321 -13.11 -5.18 15.54
CA GLY A 321 -13.31 -6.13 16.64
C GLY A 321 -13.25 -7.57 16.13
N GLU A 322 -14.34 -8.32 16.34
CA GLU A 322 -14.44 -9.73 15.97
C GLU A 322 -14.58 -9.96 14.45
N GLY A 323 -15.23 -9.04 13.72
CA GLY A 323 -15.63 -9.21 12.32
C GLY A 323 -16.64 -10.35 12.12
N PHE A 324 -17.57 -10.20 11.19
CA PHE A 324 -18.61 -11.21 10.94
C PHE A 324 -18.84 -11.47 9.46
N LEU A 325 -19.21 -12.71 9.13
CA LEU A 325 -19.76 -13.12 7.85
C LEU A 325 -21.26 -13.34 8.00
N TYR A 326 -22.06 -12.67 7.20
CA TYR A 326 -23.51 -12.73 7.20
C TYR A 326 -24.02 -13.35 5.91
N ARG A 327 -25.09 -14.15 5.98
CA ARG A 327 -25.72 -14.75 4.80
C ARG A 327 -27.16 -14.29 4.65
N PHE A 328 -27.50 -13.79 3.48
CA PHE A 328 -28.81 -13.28 3.12
C PHE A 328 -29.41 -14.11 1.97
N ASP A 329 -30.60 -14.70 2.17
CA ASP A 329 -31.33 -15.40 1.12
C ASP A 329 -31.93 -14.37 0.16
N ALA A 330 -31.32 -14.23 -1.03
CA ALA A 330 -31.72 -13.26 -2.04
C ALA A 330 -33.15 -13.49 -2.55
N LYS A 331 -33.60 -14.76 -2.58
CA LYS A 331 -34.91 -15.15 -3.11
C LYS A 331 -36.01 -14.89 -2.08
N LYS A 332 -35.80 -15.29 -0.84
CA LYS A 332 -36.74 -15.08 0.27
C LYS A 332 -36.62 -13.71 0.91
N LYS A 333 -35.59 -12.93 0.54
CA LYS A 333 -35.28 -11.59 1.04
C LYS A 333 -35.20 -11.55 2.58
N ARG A 334 -34.46 -12.48 3.17
CA ARG A 334 -34.28 -12.57 4.62
C ARG A 334 -32.87 -13.02 4.98
N TRP A 335 -32.38 -12.56 6.11
CA TRP A 335 -31.14 -13.06 6.70
C TRP A 335 -31.29 -14.54 7.11
N ILE A 336 -30.24 -15.31 6.89
CA ILE A 336 -30.16 -16.75 7.19
C ILE A 336 -29.46 -16.91 8.55
N ASP A 337 -28.21 -16.47 8.63
CA ASP A 337 -27.34 -16.56 9.80
C ASP A 337 -26.14 -15.61 9.69
N PHE A 338 -25.28 -15.66 10.71
CA PHE A 338 -23.98 -15.00 10.74
C PHE A 338 -22.94 -15.91 11.40
N ARG A 339 -21.66 -15.63 11.15
CA ARG A 339 -20.51 -16.35 11.72
C ARG A 339 -19.41 -15.37 12.09
N SER A 340 -18.79 -15.61 13.24
CA SER A 340 -17.57 -14.90 13.65
C SER A 340 -16.42 -15.16 12.67
N LEU A 341 -15.71 -14.11 12.29
CA LEU A 341 -14.46 -14.20 11.53
C LEU A 341 -13.23 -14.32 12.43
N ARG A 342 -13.39 -14.28 13.76
CA ARG A 342 -12.30 -14.40 14.75
C ARG A 342 -11.17 -13.41 14.46
N GLU A 343 -11.53 -12.15 14.28
CA GLU A 343 -10.61 -11.03 14.03
C GLU A 343 -9.86 -11.13 12.68
N ILE A 344 -10.34 -11.96 11.75
CA ILE A 344 -9.80 -11.98 10.39
C ILE A 344 -10.47 -10.87 9.58
N ASP A 345 -9.71 -9.82 9.32
CA ASP A 345 -10.14 -8.74 8.45
C ASP A 345 -10.12 -9.17 6.97
N ILE A 346 -11.27 -9.15 6.32
CA ILE A 346 -11.44 -9.45 4.90
C ILE A 346 -11.63 -8.14 4.11
N PHE A 347 -10.83 -7.93 3.07
CA PHE A 347 -10.93 -6.79 2.15
C PHE A 347 -11.62 -7.12 0.84
N SER A 348 -11.70 -8.37 0.42
CA SER A 348 -12.55 -8.74 -0.72
C SER A 348 -13.05 -10.16 -0.58
N LEU A 349 -14.22 -10.42 -1.15
CA LEU A 349 -14.90 -11.70 -1.10
C LEU A 349 -15.45 -12.01 -2.49
N SER A 350 -15.28 -13.24 -2.95
CA SER A 350 -15.91 -13.72 -4.18
C SER A 350 -16.32 -15.18 -4.06
N TYR A 351 -17.38 -15.54 -4.78
CA TYR A 351 -17.89 -16.89 -4.83
C TYR A 351 -17.29 -17.65 -6.01
N ASP A 352 -16.76 -18.84 -5.74
CA ASP A 352 -16.21 -19.80 -6.69
C ASP A 352 -17.27 -20.86 -7.00
N GLN A 353 -17.98 -20.66 -8.11
CA GLN A 353 -19.05 -21.56 -8.52
C GLN A 353 -18.56 -22.99 -8.86
N MET A 354 -17.29 -23.15 -9.26
CA MET A 354 -16.76 -24.45 -9.67
C MET A 354 -16.56 -25.41 -8.49
N LEU A 355 -16.10 -24.88 -7.36
CA LEU A 355 -15.83 -25.66 -6.16
C LEU A 355 -16.81 -25.38 -5.01
N ASP A 356 -17.86 -24.60 -5.29
CA ASP A 356 -18.92 -24.26 -4.35
C ASP A 356 -18.40 -23.71 -3.01
N ARG A 357 -17.63 -22.63 -3.11
CA ARG A 357 -16.94 -22.01 -1.96
C ARG A 357 -16.80 -20.51 -2.16
N TYR A 358 -16.47 -19.79 -1.11
CA TYR A 358 -15.98 -18.43 -1.19
C TYR A 358 -14.45 -18.40 -1.07
N VAL A 359 -13.86 -17.43 -1.75
CA VAL A 359 -12.46 -17.07 -1.61
C VAL A 359 -12.40 -15.61 -1.22
N ALA A 360 -11.62 -15.30 -0.19
CA ALA A 360 -11.48 -13.98 0.38
C ALA A 360 -10.02 -13.54 0.41
N TRP A 361 -9.76 -12.25 0.17
CA TRP A 361 -8.46 -11.63 0.46
C TRP A 361 -8.50 -10.94 1.82
N THR A 362 -7.55 -11.27 2.69
CA THR A 362 -7.47 -10.70 4.05
C THR A 362 -6.49 -9.53 4.13
N SER A 363 -6.61 -8.67 5.14
CA SER A 363 -5.65 -7.59 5.43
C SER A 363 -4.20 -8.07 5.59
N SER A 364 -4.01 -9.30 6.07
CA SER A 364 -2.68 -9.91 6.25
C SER A 364 -2.05 -10.48 4.96
N GLY A 365 -2.65 -10.23 3.79
CA GLY A 365 -2.14 -10.72 2.52
C GLY A 365 -2.32 -12.23 2.30
N LYS A 366 -3.35 -12.80 2.92
CA LYS A 366 -3.73 -14.21 2.78
C LYS A 366 -4.97 -14.36 1.90
N LEU A 367 -5.08 -15.53 1.26
CA LEU A 367 -6.34 -16.06 0.77
C LEU A 367 -6.98 -16.91 1.87
N LEU A 368 -8.23 -16.59 2.21
CA LEU A 368 -9.09 -17.40 3.09
C LEU A 368 -10.14 -18.12 2.25
N PHE A 369 -10.22 -19.43 2.41
CA PHE A 369 -11.20 -20.29 1.74
C PHE A 369 -12.31 -20.63 2.71
N ILE A 370 -13.55 -20.45 2.29
CA ILE A 370 -14.76 -20.61 3.11
C ILE A 370 -15.73 -21.48 2.32
N ASN A 371 -16.33 -22.51 2.91
CA ASN A 371 -17.31 -23.32 2.19
C ASN A 371 -18.62 -22.53 1.93
N SER A 372 -19.53 -23.08 1.11
CA SER A 372 -20.84 -22.47 0.82
C SER A 372 -21.71 -22.26 2.07
N ASP A 373 -21.46 -23.01 3.15
CA ASP A 373 -22.10 -22.81 4.44
C ASP A 373 -21.56 -21.61 5.24
N GLY A 374 -20.47 -20.99 4.80
CA GLY A 374 -19.81 -19.87 5.49
C GLY A 374 -18.76 -20.31 6.52
N ALA A 375 -18.45 -21.60 6.64
CA ALA A 375 -17.40 -22.09 7.53
C ALA A 375 -16.02 -21.97 6.88
N ALA A 376 -15.05 -21.44 7.62
CA ALA A 376 -13.66 -21.37 7.18
C ALA A 376 -13.10 -22.79 6.95
N MET A 377 -12.44 -22.99 5.82
CA MET A 377 -11.80 -24.25 5.44
C MET A 377 -10.30 -24.23 5.74
N PHE A 378 -9.57 -23.29 5.12
CA PHE A 378 -8.14 -23.08 5.31
C PHE A 378 -7.75 -21.68 4.82
N ASN A 379 -6.54 -21.23 5.14
CA ASN A 379 -5.98 -20.00 4.57
C ASN A 379 -4.53 -20.22 4.09
N ARG A 380 -4.07 -19.36 3.18
CA ARG A 380 -2.70 -19.37 2.65
C ARG A 380 -2.16 -17.96 2.54
N ARG A 381 -0.93 -17.72 3.00
CA ARG A 381 -0.24 -16.43 2.83
C ARG A 381 0.29 -16.32 1.41
N VAL A 382 -0.27 -15.41 0.62
CA VAL A 382 0.01 -15.31 -0.82
C VAL A 382 0.83 -14.07 -1.16
N VAL A 383 0.74 -12.99 -0.37
CA VAL A 383 1.40 -11.71 -0.65
C VAL A 383 2.91 -11.85 -0.94
N ASP A 384 3.64 -12.72 -0.22
CA ASP A 384 5.08 -12.91 -0.43
C ASP A 384 5.42 -13.59 -1.77
N ARG A 385 4.43 -14.16 -2.45
CA ARG A 385 4.59 -14.80 -3.78
C ARG A 385 4.27 -13.83 -4.91
N LEU A 386 3.64 -12.68 -4.62
CA LEU A 386 3.19 -11.72 -5.62
C LEU A 386 4.33 -10.80 -6.05
N LEU A 387 5.19 -11.30 -6.94
CA LEU A 387 6.31 -10.54 -7.48
C LEU A 387 5.85 -9.15 -7.97
N GLY A 388 6.47 -8.09 -7.45
CA GLY A 388 6.19 -6.71 -7.83
C GLY A 388 5.00 -6.06 -7.11
N VAL A 389 4.30 -6.75 -6.21
CA VAL A 389 3.09 -6.22 -5.57
C VAL A 389 3.37 -4.95 -4.76
N ASN A 390 4.52 -4.93 -4.08
CA ASN A 390 4.90 -3.85 -3.17
C ASN A 390 5.21 -2.55 -3.93
N ARG A 391 5.47 -2.60 -5.24
CA ARG A 391 5.59 -1.40 -6.10
C ARG A 391 4.26 -0.67 -6.29
N PHE A 392 3.14 -1.36 -6.12
CA PHE A 392 1.80 -0.80 -6.33
C PHE A 392 1.09 -0.42 -5.03
N CYS A 393 1.46 -1.07 -3.92
CA CYS A 393 0.89 -0.89 -2.60
C CYS A 393 2.00 -0.71 -1.57
N ASP A 394 1.92 0.30 -0.70
CA ASP A 394 2.85 0.39 0.42
C ASP A 394 2.49 -0.69 1.45
N VAL A 395 3.29 -1.75 1.51
CA VAL A 395 3.04 -2.89 2.41
C VAL A 395 3.41 -2.56 3.85
N SER A 396 4.14 -1.46 4.07
CA SER A 396 4.49 -1.04 5.43
C SER A 396 3.27 -0.58 6.24
N SER A 397 2.18 -0.18 5.58
CA SER A 397 0.85 -0.07 6.16
C SER A 397 0.05 -1.31 5.76
N SER A 398 -0.12 -2.27 6.68
CA SER A 398 -0.88 -3.52 6.48
C SER A 398 -2.33 -3.33 5.97
N TRP A 399 -2.82 -2.09 5.96
CA TRP A 399 -4.15 -1.67 5.54
C TRP A 399 -4.30 -1.35 4.05
N GLU A 400 -3.22 -1.34 3.26
CA GLU A 400 -3.25 -0.77 1.89
C GLU A 400 -3.24 -1.76 0.73
N ILE A 401 -2.90 -3.05 0.94
CA ILE A 401 -2.97 -4.03 -0.17
C ILE A 401 -4.41 -4.51 -0.35
N ARG A 402 -5.19 -3.72 -1.08
CA ARG A 402 -6.56 -4.07 -1.48
C ARG A 402 -6.54 -4.83 -2.80
N MET A 403 -6.65 -6.15 -2.72
CA MET A 403 -6.78 -7.03 -3.88
C MET A 403 -8.24 -7.41 -4.08
N THR A 404 -8.65 -7.48 -5.35
CA THR A 404 -9.85 -8.22 -5.75
C THR A 404 -9.48 -9.65 -6.07
N VAL A 405 -10.31 -10.60 -5.69
CA VAL A 405 -10.11 -12.02 -5.96
C VAL A 405 -11.16 -12.49 -6.97
N PHE A 406 -10.74 -13.25 -7.99
CA PHE A 406 -11.64 -13.89 -8.94
C PHE A 406 -11.27 -15.37 -9.07
N PRO A 407 -11.91 -16.25 -8.28
CA PRO A 407 -11.62 -17.67 -8.31
C PRO A 407 -12.31 -18.37 -9.49
N ARG A 408 -11.63 -19.37 -10.03
CA ARG A 408 -12.16 -20.35 -10.98
C ARG A 408 -11.60 -21.72 -10.61
N GLY A 409 -12.22 -22.35 -9.60
CA GLY A 409 -11.67 -23.54 -8.99
C GLY A 409 -10.34 -23.28 -8.29
N ASN A 410 -9.28 -23.97 -8.72
CA ASN A 410 -7.93 -23.80 -8.14
C ASN A 410 -7.10 -22.71 -8.83
N ASP A 411 -7.62 -22.11 -9.90
CA ASP A 411 -7.02 -20.99 -10.60
C ASP A 411 -7.64 -19.69 -10.07
N ILE A 412 -6.82 -18.76 -9.58
CA ILE A 412 -7.31 -17.51 -8.98
C ILE A 412 -6.63 -16.32 -9.66
N ALA A 413 -7.42 -15.35 -10.10
CA ALA A 413 -6.90 -14.04 -10.48
C ALA A 413 -6.93 -13.11 -9.28
N LEU A 414 -5.79 -12.50 -8.97
CA LEU A 414 -5.63 -11.47 -7.95
C LEU A 414 -5.41 -10.15 -8.66
N VAL A 415 -6.25 -9.15 -8.39
CA VAL A 415 -6.27 -7.89 -9.14
C VAL A 415 -6.05 -6.73 -8.18
N CYS A 416 -4.95 -6.00 -8.38
CA CYS A 416 -4.66 -4.78 -7.63
C CYS A 416 -5.25 -3.57 -8.37
N ILE A 417 -6.12 -2.83 -7.70
CA ILE A 417 -6.75 -1.61 -8.25
C ILE A 417 -6.35 -0.42 -7.37
N SER A 418 -5.79 0.62 -7.97
CA SER A 418 -5.42 1.85 -7.26
C SER A 418 -5.68 3.08 -8.11
N GLY A 419 -6.29 4.11 -7.52
CA GLY A 419 -6.73 5.31 -8.23
C GLY A 419 -7.73 5.02 -9.37
N GLY A 420 -8.52 3.95 -9.22
CA GLY A 420 -9.46 3.48 -10.25
C GLY A 420 -8.82 2.84 -11.47
N VAL A 421 -7.55 2.45 -11.40
CA VAL A 421 -6.81 1.79 -12.48
C VAL A 421 -6.30 0.44 -11.99
N VAL A 422 -6.44 -0.61 -12.80
CA VAL A 422 -5.80 -1.91 -12.54
C VAL A 422 -4.30 -1.74 -12.67
N LYS A 423 -3.57 -1.91 -11.57
CA LYS A 423 -2.11 -1.78 -11.51
C LYS A 423 -1.41 -3.06 -11.95
N GLY A 424 -1.93 -4.20 -11.50
CA GLY A 424 -1.43 -5.52 -11.85
C GLY A 424 -2.49 -6.61 -11.70
N VAL A 425 -2.28 -7.70 -12.44
CA VAL A 425 -3.01 -8.96 -12.29
C VAL A 425 -2.00 -10.07 -12.07
N TRP A 426 -2.25 -10.90 -11.06
CA TRP A 426 -1.51 -12.12 -10.82
C TRP A 426 -2.42 -13.33 -11.00
N TYR A 427 -1.89 -14.35 -11.65
CA TYR A 427 -2.42 -15.70 -11.58
C TYR A 427 -1.86 -16.41 -10.35
N TYR A 428 -2.72 -17.06 -9.57
CA TYR A 428 -2.32 -17.89 -8.45
C TYR A 428 -2.92 -19.30 -8.60
N ASP A 429 -2.06 -20.31 -8.53
CA ASP A 429 -2.43 -21.73 -8.51
C ASP A 429 -2.48 -22.21 -7.05
N VAL A 430 -3.67 -22.58 -6.59
CA VAL A 430 -3.89 -23.06 -5.22
C VAL A 430 -3.16 -24.38 -4.94
N ASN A 431 -3.05 -25.26 -5.93
CA ASN A 431 -2.42 -26.57 -5.74
C ASN A 431 -0.90 -26.45 -5.73
N ALA A 432 -0.33 -25.76 -6.72
CA ALA A 432 1.11 -25.55 -6.82
C ALA A 432 1.65 -24.54 -5.80
N ASP A 433 0.78 -23.72 -5.21
CA ASP A 433 1.13 -22.63 -4.29
C ASP A 433 2.11 -21.62 -4.90
N THR A 434 1.91 -21.33 -6.18
CA THR A 434 2.73 -20.41 -6.98
C THR A 434 1.90 -19.25 -7.49
N ALA A 435 2.50 -18.06 -7.56
CA ALA A 435 1.90 -16.90 -8.21
C ALA A 435 2.75 -16.43 -9.41
N LEU A 436 2.08 -15.84 -10.38
CA LEU A 436 2.66 -15.33 -11.61
C LEU A 436 2.07 -13.96 -11.92
N LEU A 437 2.91 -12.93 -12.08
CA LEU A 437 2.47 -11.64 -12.62
C LEU A 437 2.12 -11.81 -14.11
N THR A 438 0.88 -11.54 -14.49
CA THR A 438 0.36 -11.77 -15.85
C THR A 438 -0.09 -10.51 -16.57
N TYR A 439 -0.25 -9.40 -15.84
CA TYR A 439 -0.49 -8.08 -16.40
C TYR A 439 0.08 -6.98 -15.50
N THR A 440 0.59 -5.89 -16.09
CA THR A 440 0.90 -4.64 -15.39
C THR A 440 0.53 -3.44 -16.27
N SER A 441 0.02 -2.38 -15.65
CA SER A 441 -0.34 -1.13 -16.34
C SER A 441 0.85 -0.37 -16.95
N THR A 442 2.08 -0.66 -16.53
CA THR A 442 3.29 -0.05 -17.09
C THR A 442 3.66 -0.65 -18.44
N ALA A 443 3.44 -1.95 -18.65
CA ALA A 443 3.75 -2.64 -19.90
C ALA A 443 2.73 -2.36 -21.01
N ALA A 444 1.49 -2.03 -20.66
CA ALA A 444 0.41 -1.78 -21.63
C ALA A 444 0.54 -0.46 -22.40
N LYS A 445 1.58 0.34 -22.15
CA LYS A 445 1.83 1.63 -22.83
C LYS A 445 2.90 1.54 -23.93
N GLU A 446 3.57 0.40 -24.05
CA GLU A 446 4.43 0.04 -25.18
C GLU A 446 3.61 -0.72 -26.22
#